data_AF-A0A959V8Z2-F1
#
_entry.id   AF-A0A959V8Z2-F1
#
_cell.length_a   1.000
_cell.length_b   1.000
_cell.length_c   1.000
_cell.angle_alpha   90.00
_cell.angle_beta   90.00
_cell.angle_gamma   90.00
#
_symmetry.space_group_name_H-M   'P 1'
#
loop_
_entity.id
_entity.type
_entity.pdbx_description
1 polymer ?
#
loop_
_entity_poly.entity_id
_entity_poly.type
_entity_poly.pdbx_seq_one_letter_code
_entity_poly.pdbx_strand_id
1 'polypeptide(L)'
;KYEVSHCVPEGPDTAGRYVADCPVFDDLWKLRFWDYPFRLQEGQHPGKGWAEKREAPSPRQLLLLTNYGIMHLNDIARGQDAFHLLRDVGDSSWVDNYRKGY
;
A
#
# COMPACT_ATOMS: atom_id res chain seq x y z
N LYS A 1 -5.29 -17.14 6.07
CA LYS A 1 -4.23 -16.91 7.08
C LYS A 1 -3.94 -15.42 7.30
N TYR A 2 -3.81 -14.61 6.24
CA TYR A 2 -3.53 -13.17 6.37
C TYR A 2 -4.61 -12.25 5.78
N GLU A 3 -5.71 -12.81 5.28
CA GLU A 3 -6.96 -12.08 4.94
C GLU A 3 -6.82 -10.89 3.98
N VAL A 4 -5.87 -10.94 3.04
CA VAL A 4 -5.78 -9.97 1.93
C VAL A 4 -6.93 -10.24 0.94
N SER A 5 -8.11 -9.69 1.22
CA SER A 5 -9.38 -9.97 0.52
C SER A 5 -9.55 -9.19 -0.78
N HIS A 6 -8.77 -8.13 -0.99
CA HIS A 6 -8.86 -7.26 -2.16
C HIS A 6 -8.14 -7.80 -3.40
N CYS A 7 -7.50 -8.97 -3.30
CA CYS A 7 -6.89 -9.62 -4.44
C CYS A 7 -7.73 -10.82 -4.92
N VAL A 8 -7.94 -10.98 -6.23
CA VAL A 8 -8.71 -12.09 -6.79
C VAL A 8 -7.77 -13.25 -7.19
N PRO A 9 -7.98 -14.48 -6.68
CA PRO A 9 -7.26 -15.63 -7.22
C PRO A 9 -7.73 -15.91 -8.65
N GLU A 10 -6.79 -16.04 -9.58
CA GLU A 10 -7.13 -16.29 -10.98
C GLU A 10 -7.48 -17.77 -11.20
N GLY A 11 -8.73 -18.04 -11.63
CA GLY A 11 -9.15 -19.34 -12.15
C GLY A 11 -9.49 -20.45 -11.12
N PRO A 12 -10.16 -21.53 -11.57
CA PRO A 12 -10.56 -22.67 -10.73
C PRO A 12 -9.41 -23.65 -10.42
N ASP A 13 -8.28 -23.56 -11.15
CA ASP A 13 -7.22 -24.57 -11.11
C ASP A 13 -5.99 -24.12 -10.31
N THR A 14 -5.83 -24.72 -9.14
CA THR A 14 -4.87 -24.31 -8.10
C THR A 14 -3.40 -24.70 -8.34
N ALA A 15 -3.03 -25.17 -9.54
CA ALA A 15 -1.69 -25.67 -9.85
C ALA A 15 -0.62 -24.57 -9.98
N GLY A 16 -1.03 -23.33 -10.28
CA GLY A 16 -0.18 -22.15 -10.29
C GLY A 16 -0.96 -20.96 -9.77
N ARG A 17 -0.91 -20.70 -8.46
CA ARG A 17 -1.65 -19.59 -7.84
C ARG A 17 -0.95 -18.27 -8.16
N TYR A 18 -1.30 -17.68 -9.30
CA TYR A 18 -1.04 -16.27 -9.57
C TYR A 18 -2.22 -15.46 -9.02
N VAL A 19 -1.91 -14.30 -8.48
CA VAL A 19 -2.91 -13.36 -7.97
C VAL A 19 -3.16 -12.35 -9.07
N ALA A 20 -4.36 -12.37 -9.65
CA ALA A 20 -4.80 -11.37 -10.60
C ALA A 20 -5.57 -10.26 -9.87
N ASP A 21 -5.66 -9.09 -10.49
CA ASP A 21 -6.46 -7.97 -10.00
C ASP A 21 -6.33 -7.73 -8.49
N CYS A 22 -5.17 -7.22 -8.08
CA CYS A 22 -4.95 -6.81 -6.70
C CYS A 22 -4.63 -5.31 -6.60
N PRO A 23 -5.66 -4.46 -6.47
CA PRO A 23 -5.53 -3.00 -6.44
C PRO A 23 -4.62 -2.47 -5.32
N VAL A 24 -4.42 -3.26 -4.27
CA VAL A 24 -3.51 -2.93 -3.17
C VAL A 24 -2.09 -2.67 -3.69
N PHE A 25 -1.61 -3.43 -4.68
CA PHE A 25 -0.28 -3.20 -5.26
C PHE A 25 -0.19 -1.87 -6.01
N ASP A 26 -1.27 -1.48 -6.71
CA ASP A 26 -1.36 -0.19 -7.40
C ASP A 26 -1.41 0.99 -6.43
N ASP A 27 -1.76 0.75 -5.17
CA ASP A 27 -1.91 1.76 -4.13
C ASP A 27 -0.69 1.91 -3.22
N LEU A 28 0.27 0.99 -3.25
CA LEU A 28 1.45 1.04 -2.36
C LEU A 28 2.27 2.33 -2.48
N TRP A 29 2.34 2.95 -3.65
CA TRP A 29 3.04 4.23 -3.83
C TRP A 29 2.44 5.34 -2.97
N LYS A 30 1.13 5.27 -2.69
CA LYS A 30 0.39 6.30 -1.93
C LYS A 30 0.88 6.41 -0.49
N LEU A 31 1.51 5.38 0.05
CA LEU A 31 2.15 5.43 1.37
C LEU A 31 3.29 6.44 1.41
N ARG A 32 4.04 6.59 0.32
CA ARG A 32 5.27 7.41 0.27
C ARG A 32 5.05 8.81 -0.27
N PHE A 33 4.16 8.98 -1.24
CA PHE A 33 4.01 10.22 -1.99
C PHE A 33 2.62 10.82 -1.80
N TRP A 34 2.53 12.15 -1.77
CA TRP A 34 1.25 12.88 -1.80
C TRP A 34 0.67 12.96 -3.21
N ASP A 35 1.54 13.05 -4.22
CA ASP A 35 1.20 13.11 -5.63
C ASP A 35 1.76 11.90 -6.36
N TYR A 36 1.06 11.46 -7.41
CA TYR A 36 1.50 10.34 -8.25
C TYR A 36 2.94 10.55 -8.73
N PRO A 37 3.89 9.65 -8.41
CA PRO A 37 5.32 9.90 -8.61
C PRO A 37 5.81 9.55 -10.02
N PHE A 38 4.97 8.89 -10.84
CA PHE A 38 5.35 8.44 -12.17
C PHE A 38 4.90 9.41 -13.27
N ARG A 39 5.57 9.36 -14.42
CA ARG A 39 5.16 10.15 -15.58
C ARG A 39 3.77 9.69 -16.02
N LEU A 40 2.84 10.64 -16.09
CA LEU A 40 1.50 10.41 -16.63
C LEU A 40 1.59 10.20 -18.14
N GLN A 41 0.83 9.24 -18.64
CA GLN A 41 0.53 9.18 -20.06
C GLN A 41 -0.54 10.23 -20.41
N GLU A 42 -0.61 10.60 -21.68
CA GLU A 42 -1.62 11.56 -22.16
C GLU A 42 -3.04 11.04 -21.84
N GLY A 43 -3.84 11.88 -21.19
CA GLY A 43 -5.19 11.51 -20.72
C GLY A 43 -5.26 10.85 -19.33
N GLN A 44 -4.13 10.56 -18.66
CA GLN A 44 -4.17 10.12 -17.26
C GLN A 44 -4.28 11.32 -16.31
N HIS A 45 -5.23 11.22 -15.37
CA HIS A 45 -5.36 12.17 -14.28
C HIS A 45 -4.50 11.68 -13.10
N PRO A 46 -3.60 12.51 -12.53
CA PRO A 46 -2.78 12.09 -11.40
C PRO A 46 -3.65 11.77 -10.18
N GLY A 47 -3.48 10.56 -9.65
CA GLY A 47 -4.05 10.20 -8.36
C GLY A 47 -3.39 10.98 -7.21
N LYS A 48 -4.12 11.16 -6.12
CA LYS A 48 -3.57 11.61 -4.83
C LYS A 48 -3.15 10.41 -4.00
N GLY A 49 -1.96 10.51 -3.41
CA GLY A 49 -1.50 9.56 -2.42
C GLY A 49 -1.95 9.95 -1.02
N TRP A 50 -1.33 9.33 -0.01
CA TRP A 50 -1.76 9.39 1.38
C TRP A 50 -0.68 9.97 2.31
N ALA A 51 0.55 10.12 1.83
CA ALA A 51 1.62 10.74 2.60
C ALA A 51 1.32 12.23 2.86
N GLU A 52 1.52 12.70 4.09
CA GLU A 52 1.28 14.10 4.48
C GLU A 52 2.19 15.08 3.72
N LYS A 53 3.43 14.67 3.41
CA LYS A 53 4.38 15.49 2.66
C LYS A 53 4.49 15.00 1.23
N ARG A 54 4.98 15.89 0.36
CA ARG A 54 5.10 15.64 -1.08
C ARG A 54 5.85 14.35 -1.42
N GLU A 55 6.97 14.09 -0.75
CA GLU A 55 7.91 13.01 -1.12
C GLU A 55 8.16 12.00 0.02
N ALA A 56 7.47 12.16 1.15
CA ALA A 56 7.62 11.28 2.30
C ALA A 56 6.40 11.33 3.24
N PRO A 57 6.12 10.25 3.98
CA PRO A 57 5.23 10.29 5.13
C PRO A 57 5.72 11.28 6.21
N SER A 58 4.80 11.75 7.04
CA SER A 58 5.17 12.46 8.27
C SER A 58 5.80 11.49 9.29
N PRO A 59 6.48 11.99 10.34
CA PRO A 59 7.02 11.14 11.40
C PRO A 59 5.94 10.25 12.06
N ARG A 60 4.70 10.74 12.17
CA ARG A 60 3.58 9.96 12.71
C ARG A 60 3.16 8.83 11.77
N GLN A 61 3.06 9.12 10.48
CA GLN A 61 2.80 8.11 9.46
C GLN A 61 3.91 7.06 9.40
N LEU A 62 5.18 7.47 9.50
CA LEU A 62 6.30 6.54 9.56
C LEU A 62 6.24 5.65 10.81
N LEU A 63 5.80 6.19 11.96
CA LEU A 63 5.59 5.41 13.18
C LEU A 63 4.58 4.27 12.95
N LEU A 64 3.48 4.52 12.23
CA LEU A 64 2.52 3.47 11.87
C LEU A 64 3.17 2.37 11.00
N LEU A 65 4.07 2.77 10.10
CA LEU A 65 4.77 1.82 9.23
C LEU A 65 5.78 0.93 9.98
N THR A 66 6.22 1.33 11.17
CA THR A 66 7.12 0.50 12.00
C THR A 66 6.48 -0.82 12.43
N ASN A 67 5.15 -0.88 12.52
CA ASN A 67 4.40 -2.11 12.80
C ASN A 67 4.57 -3.17 11.70
N TYR A 68 5.09 -2.78 10.53
CA TYR A 68 5.38 -3.67 9.40
C TYR A 68 6.90 -3.81 9.14
N GLY A 69 7.73 -3.42 10.10
CA GLY A 69 9.19 -3.51 9.99
C GLY A 69 9.84 -2.42 9.12
N ILE A 70 9.12 -1.35 8.80
CA ILE A 70 9.63 -0.21 8.03
C ILE A 70 10.04 0.90 9.02
N MET A 71 11.31 0.93 9.42
CA MET A 71 11.83 1.94 10.35
C MET A 71 12.28 3.22 9.63
N HIS A 72 12.72 3.09 8.39
CA HIS A 72 13.17 4.16 7.50
C HIS A 72 12.49 4.03 6.14
N LEU A 73 12.50 5.10 5.35
CA LEU A 73 11.80 5.16 4.04
C LEU A 73 12.26 4.12 3.01
N ASN A 74 13.45 3.56 3.17
CA ASN A 74 14.02 2.57 2.26
C ASN A 74 13.97 1.15 2.83
N ASP A 75 13.38 0.98 4.02
CA ASP A 75 13.17 -0.34 4.60
C ASP A 75 12.05 -1.07 3.87
N ILE A 76 12.08 -2.40 3.96
CA ILE A 76 11.17 -3.29 3.23
C ILE A 76 10.48 -4.17 4.26
N ALA A 77 9.15 -4.19 4.23
CA ALA A 77 8.35 -5.16 4.97
C ALA A 77 8.61 -6.57 4.40
N ARG A 78 8.81 -7.57 5.27
CA ARG A 78 9.17 -8.93 4.88
C ARG A 78 8.31 -9.97 5.58
N GLY A 79 8.15 -11.13 4.96
CA GLY A 79 7.44 -12.26 5.58
C GLY A 79 6.01 -11.88 5.94
N GLN A 80 5.62 -12.12 7.20
CA GLN A 80 4.26 -11.86 7.69
C GLN A 80 3.87 -10.38 7.64
N ASP A 81 4.83 -9.49 7.92
CA ASP A 81 4.60 -8.05 7.97
C ASP A 81 4.21 -7.49 6.61
N ALA A 82 4.77 -8.04 5.53
CA ALA A 82 4.38 -7.68 4.17
C ALA A 82 2.89 -8.02 3.91
N PHE A 83 2.43 -9.19 4.36
CA PHE A 83 1.02 -9.58 4.19
C PHE A 83 0.07 -8.76 5.06
N HIS A 84 0.47 -8.43 6.30
CA HIS A 84 -0.31 -7.53 7.15
C HIS A 84 -0.41 -6.13 6.55
N LEU A 85 0.69 -5.59 6.01
CA LEU A 85 0.67 -4.30 5.31
C LEU A 85 -0.28 -4.33 4.13
N LEU A 86 -0.23 -5.37 3.28
CA LEU A 86 -1.12 -5.49 2.13
C LEU A 86 -2.59 -5.62 2.54
N ARG A 87 -2.88 -6.35 3.62
CA ARG A 87 -4.24 -6.43 4.17
C ARG A 87 -4.72 -5.05 4.61
N ASP A 88 -3.93 -4.36 5.41
CA ASP A 88 -4.32 -3.11 6.06
C ASP A 88 -4.39 -1.95 5.04
N VAL A 89 -3.54 -1.92 4.02
CA VAL A 89 -3.63 -0.97 2.89
C VAL A 89 -4.93 -1.13 2.10
N GLY A 90 -5.50 -2.34 2.06
CA GLY A 90 -6.82 -2.58 1.46
C GLY A 90 -7.99 -2.10 2.32
N ASP A 91 -7.79 -1.84 3.61
CA ASP A 91 -8.83 -1.40 4.54
C ASP A 91 -8.97 0.13 4.54
N SER A 92 -10.13 0.63 4.11
CA SER A 92 -10.41 2.08 4.08
C SER A 92 -10.28 2.76 5.44
N SER A 93 -10.60 2.06 6.54
CA SER A 93 -10.49 2.61 7.89
C SER A 93 -9.04 2.81 8.30
N TRP A 94 -8.16 1.87 7.93
CA TRP A 94 -6.73 2.00 8.15
C TRP A 94 -6.15 3.14 7.30
N VAL A 95 -6.53 3.24 6.03
CA VAL A 95 -6.10 4.32 5.13
C VAL A 95 -6.49 5.69 5.68
N ASP A 96 -7.71 5.82 6.22
CA ASP A 96 -8.16 7.07 6.83
C ASP A 96 -7.37 7.46 8.09
N ASN A 97 -6.98 6.47 8.91
CA ASN A 97 -6.11 6.71 10.06
C ASN A 97 -4.70 7.10 9.61
N TYR A 98 -4.15 6.41 8.62
CA TYR A 98 -2.84 6.71 8.03
C TYR A 98 -2.79 8.15 7.49
N ARG A 99 -3.79 8.60 6.73
CA ARG A 99 -3.87 9.97 6.20
C ARG A 99 -3.87 11.04 7.28
N LYS A 100 -4.43 10.73 8.45
CA LYS A 100 -4.50 11.65 9.60
C LYS A 100 -3.25 11.57 10.48
N GLY A 101 -2.45 10.52 10.34
CA GLY A 101 -1.28 10.24 11.18
C GLY A 101 -1.66 9.91 12.62
N TYR A 102 -2.79 9.20 12.83
CA TYR A 102 -3.22 8.67 14.13
C TYR A 102 -2.74 7.24 14.35
#